data_AF-A0A828Z591-F1
#
_entry.id   AF-A0A828Z591-F1
#
_cell.length_a   1.000
_cell.length_b   1.000
_cell.length_c   1.000
_cell.angle_alpha   90.00
_cell.angle_beta   90.00
_cell.angle_gamma   90.00
#
_symmetry.space_group_name_H-M   'P 1'
#
loop_
_entity.id
_entity.type
_entity.pdbx_description
1 polymer ?
#
loop_
_entity_poly.entity_id
_entity_poly.type
_entity_poly.pdbx_seq_one_letter_code
_entity_poly.pdbx_strand_id
1 'polypeptide(L)'
;MVFFHLSHYREFKNFYLIEIKKNLKSEFLKTVSYNRFVELTSNALSVIASFLSNTCMGKCSGISFIDSTILWSIRQRKNPFS
;
A
#
# COMPACT_ATOMS: atom_id res chain seq x y z
N MET A 1 -1.27 -4.38 -8.54
CA MET A 1 -0.29 -3.90 -7.53
C MET A 1 -0.60 -4.40 -6.15
N VAL A 2 -1.80 -4.16 -5.60
CA VAL A 2 -2.20 -4.76 -4.31
C VAL A 2 -2.03 -6.29 -4.33
N PHE A 3 -2.52 -6.95 -5.38
CA PHE A 3 -2.35 -8.40 -5.53
C PHE A 3 -0.86 -8.81 -5.51
N PHE A 4 0.02 -8.11 -6.24
CA PHE A 4 1.47 -8.38 -6.20
C PHE A 4 2.04 -8.35 -4.78
N HIS A 5 1.68 -7.34 -3.97
CA HIS A 5 2.12 -7.25 -2.57
C HIS A 5 1.57 -8.39 -1.69
N LEU A 6 0.39 -8.93 -2.03
CA LEU A 6 -0.21 -10.08 -1.34
C LEU A 6 0.33 -11.43 -1.84
N SER A 7 0.81 -11.48 -3.08
CA SER A 7 1.26 -12.72 -3.73
C SER A 7 2.67 -13.16 -3.31
N HIS A 8 3.34 -12.45 -2.39
CA HIS A 8 4.69 -12.77 -1.85
C HIS A 8 5.81 -12.93 -2.90
N TYR A 9 5.62 -12.44 -4.13
CA TYR A 9 6.69 -12.42 -5.13
C TYR A 9 7.71 -11.36 -4.78
N ARG A 10 9.00 -11.71 -4.87
CA ARG A 10 10.11 -10.76 -4.69
C ARG A 10 10.24 -9.82 -5.87
N GLU A 11 10.17 -10.37 -7.08
CA GLU A 11 10.38 -9.63 -8.33
C GLU A 11 9.08 -9.43 -9.08
N PHE A 12 8.77 -8.18 -9.44
CA PHE A 12 7.55 -7.83 -10.17
C PHE A 12 7.48 -8.49 -11.55
N LYS A 13 8.62 -8.66 -12.20
CA LYS A 13 8.71 -9.33 -13.51
C LYS A 13 8.27 -10.80 -13.43
N ASN A 14 8.68 -11.52 -12.37
CA ASN A 14 8.25 -12.90 -12.17
C ASN A 14 6.77 -13.00 -11.86
N PHE A 15 6.26 -12.11 -11.00
CA PHE A 15 4.83 -12.02 -10.75
C PHE A 15 4.04 -11.81 -12.05
N TYR A 16 4.47 -10.87 -12.90
CA TYR A 16 3.78 -10.59 -14.15
C TYR A 16 3.84 -11.79 -15.13
N LEU A 17 4.99 -12.44 -15.28
CA LEU A 17 5.13 -13.55 -16.23
C LEU A 17 4.39 -14.82 -15.76
N ILE A 18 4.40 -15.10 -14.46
CA ILE A 18 3.83 -16.32 -13.89
C ILE A 18 2.36 -16.08 -13.55
N GLU A 19 2.05 -15.13 -12.67
CA GLU A 19 0.67 -14.94 -12.25
C GLU A 19 -0.20 -14.31 -13.33
N ILE A 20 0.18 -13.14 -13.84
CA ILE A 20 -0.67 -12.41 -14.78
C ILE A 20 -0.79 -13.17 -16.11
N LYS A 21 0.34 -13.58 -16.69
CA LYS A 21 0.36 -14.19 -18.04
C LYS A 21 -0.02 -15.66 -18.07
N LYS A 22 0.29 -16.45 -17.04
CA LYS A 22 0.03 -17.90 -17.03
C LYS A 22 -1.26 -18.22 -16.29
N ASN A 23 -1.37 -17.78 -15.04
CA ASN A 23 -2.47 -18.20 -14.15
C ASN A 23 -3.75 -17.37 -14.37
N LEU A 24 -3.61 -16.08 -14.64
CA LEU A 24 -4.73 -15.13 -14.83
C LEU A 24 -5.01 -14.84 -16.31
N LYS A 25 -4.61 -15.74 -17.21
CA LYS A 25 -4.78 -15.55 -18.66
C LYS A 25 -6.24 -15.36 -19.08
N SER A 26 -7.19 -15.99 -18.37
CA SER A 26 -8.63 -15.86 -18.62
C SER A 26 -9.17 -14.49 -18.23
N GLU A 27 -8.61 -13.87 -17.18
CA GLU A 27 -8.99 -12.53 -16.74
C GLU A 27 -8.29 -11.44 -17.59
N PHE A 28 -7.09 -11.73 -18.10
CA PHE A 28 -6.29 -10.82 -18.91
C PHE A 28 -6.07 -11.37 -20.32
N LEU A 29 -7.17 -11.61 -21.04
CA LEU A 29 -7.18 -12.19 -22.40
C LEU A 29 -6.30 -11.44 -23.42
N LYS A 30 -6.06 -10.14 -23.21
CA LYS A 30 -5.16 -9.30 -24.01
C LYS A 30 -4.13 -8.61 -23.14
N THR A 31 -3.23 -9.40 -22.55
CA THR A 31 -2.13 -8.85 -21.74
C THR A 31 -1.14 -8.09 -22.63
N VAL A 32 -0.97 -6.79 -22.38
CA VAL A 32 0.09 -5.98 -23.01
C VAL A 32 1.47 -6.44 -22.56
N SER A 33 2.54 -6.12 -23.29
CA SER A 33 3.92 -6.48 -22.89
C SER A 33 4.28 -5.97 -21.49
N TYR A 34 5.28 -6.59 -20.84
CA TYR A 34 5.71 -6.21 -19.49
C TYR A 34 6.00 -4.71 -19.34
N ASN A 35 6.79 -4.13 -20.26
CA ASN A 35 7.12 -2.69 -20.20
C ASN A 35 5.86 -1.83 -20.31
N ARG A 36 4.97 -2.16 -21.24
CA ARG A 36 3.71 -1.43 -21.40
C ARG A 36 2.81 -1.58 -20.17
N PHE A 37 2.80 -2.74 -19.55
CA PHE A 37 2.07 -2.99 -18.31
C PHE A 37 2.61 -2.14 -17.16
N VAL A 38 3.93 -2.04 -17.02
CA VAL A 38 4.58 -1.21 -16.00
C VAL A 38 4.27 0.28 -16.21
N GLU A 39 4.37 0.78 -17.44
CA GLU A 39 4.00 2.17 -17.78
C GLU A 39 2.55 2.50 -17.41
N LEU A 40 1.61 1.64 -17.84
CA LEU A 40 0.19 1.81 -17.54
C LEU A 40 -0.08 1.75 -16.04
N THR A 41 0.58 0.84 -15.33
CA THR A 41 0.43 0.70 -13.88
C THR A 41 0.96 1.93 -13.16
N SER A 42 2.10 2.47 -13.57
CA SER A 42 2.68 3.70 -13.01
C SER A 42 1.73 4.89 -13.18
N ASN A 43 1.18 5.06 -14.38
CA ASN A 43 0.21 6.12 -14.67
C ASN A 43 -1.08 5.96 -13.83
N ALA A 44 -1.62 4.73 -13.75
CA ALA A 44 -2.82 4.46 -12.96
C ALA A 44 -2.59 4.73 -11.46
N LEU A 45 -1.44 4.31 -10.92
CA LEU A 45 -1.07 4.57 -9.53
C LEU A 45 -0.98 6.07 -9.25
N SER A 46 -0.42 6.86 -10.15
CA SER A 46 -0.36 8.32 -10.01
C SER A 46 -1.76 8.94 -9.91
N VAL A 47 -2.69 8.51 -10.77
CA VAL A 47 -4.08 8.97 -10.73
C VAL A 47 -4.77 8.57 -9.43
N ILE A 48 -4.60 7.31 -9.00
CA ILE A 48 -5.18 6.81 -7.75
C ILE A 48 -4.60 7.57 -6.55
N ALA A 49 -3.28 7.79 -6.50
CA ALA A 49 -2.62 8.53 -5.45
C ALA A 49 -3.08 9.99 -5.40
N SER A 50 -3.25 10.63 -6.56
CA SER A 50 -3.78 12.00 -6.65
C SER A 50 -5.22 12.07 -6.19
N PHE A 51 -6.06 11.12 -6.61
CA PHE A 51 -7.44 11.01 -6.13
C PHE A 51 -7.47 10.87 -4.60
N LEU A 52 -6.77 9.88 -4.04
CA LEU A 52 -6.71 9.68 -2.58
C LEU A 52 -6.23 10.94 -1.84
N SER A 53 -5.20 11.60 -2.35
CA SER A 53 -4.65 12.83 -1.75
C SER A 53 -5.62 14.00 -1.82
N ASN A 54 -6.38 14.13 -2.90
CA ASN A 54 -7.25 15.28 -3.13
C ASN A 54 -8.68 15.09 -2.60
N THR A 55 -9.18 13.85 -2.56
CA THR A 55 -10.58 13.56 -2.20
C THR A 55 -10.73 12.80 -0.89
N CYS A 56 -9.76 11.96 -0.53
CA CYS A 56 -9.87 11.06 0.63
C CYS A 56 -9.07 11.53 1.85
N MET A 57 -8.10 12.43 1.68
CA MET A 57 -7.54 13.22 2.78
C MET A 57 -8.52 14.34 3.12
N GLY A 58 -9.46 14.05 4.04
CA GLY A 58 -10.32 15.06 4.64
C GLY A 58 -9.49 16.20 5.24
N LYS A 59 -10.11 17.37 5.46
CA LYS A 59 -9.42 18.51 6.11
C LYS A 59 -8.80 18.05 7.43
N CYS A 60 -7.47 17.99 7.48
CA CYS A 60 -6.73 17.85 8.73
C CYS A 60 -7.17 18.99 9.65
N SER A 61 -8.06 18.70 10.60
CA SER A 61 -8.63 19.71 11.50
C SER A 61 -7.65 20.08 12.63
N GLY A 62 -6.36 19.80 12.46
CA GLY A 62 -5.32 19.95 13.49
C GLY A 62 -5.41 18.93 14.63
N ILE A 63 -6.37 18.01 14.59
CA ILE A 63 -6.61 17.02 15.65
C ILE A 63 -6.22 15.65 15.10
N SER A 64 -4.99 15.24 15.38
CA SER A 64 -4.56 13.85 15.24
C SER A 64 -4.84 13.17 16.58
N PHE A 65 -5.80 12.23 16.64
CA PHE A 65 -5.97 11.39 17.83
C PHE A 65 -4.75 10.49 17.97
N ILE A 66 -3.76 10.94 18.73
CA ILE A 66 -2.65 10.11 19.20
C ILE A 66 -3.19 9.33 20.39
N ASP A 67 -3.52 8.05 20.19
CA ASP A 67 -3.81 7.14 21.29
C ASP A 67 -2.56 7.00 22.16
N SER A 68 -2.54 7.77 23.25
CA SER A 68 -1.42 7.84 24.19
C SER A 68 -1.56 6.75 25.25
N THR A 69 -1.88 5.51 24.86
CA THR A 69 -2.14 4.44 25.85
C THR A 69 -0.86 3.75 26.34
N ILE A 70 0.33 4.33 26.11
CA ILE A 70 1.59 3.85 26.74
C ILE A 70 2.50 5.01 27.16
N LEU A 71 1.99 5.95 27.97
CA LEU A 71 2.87 6.90 28.66
C LEU A 71 2.60 7.02 30.17
N TRP A 72 1.42 6.62 30.64
CA TRP A 72 1.11 6.59 32.07
C TRP A 72 1.90 5.49 32.82
N SER A 73 2.08 4.31 32.20
CA SER A 73 2.79 3.18 32.81
C SER A 73 4.28 3.47 33.07
N ILE A 74 4.93 4.23 32.17
CA ILE A 74 6.38 4.51 32.30
C ILE A 74 6.65 5.53 33.42
N ARG A 75 5.70 6.42 33.72
CA ARG A 75 5.89 7.42 34.78
C ARG A 75 5.77 6.82 36.19
N GLN A 76 4.99 5.75 36.38
CA GLN A 76 4.84 5.10 37.69
C GLN A 76 6.05 4.23 38.10
N ARG A 77 6.96 3.88 37.18
CA ARG A 77 8.20 3.13 37.51
C ARG A 77 9.38 4.01 37.97
N LYS A 78 9.19 5.33 38.07
CA LYS A 78 10.27 6.27 38.43
C LYS A 78 10.08 7.00 39.78
N ASN A 79 9.23 6.48 40.68
CA ASN A 79 9.24 6.87 42.09
C ASN A 79 9.86 5.74 42.95
N PRO A 80 11.17 5.79 43.27
CA PRO A 80 11.81 4.87 44.21
C PRO A 80 11.72 5.31 45.69
N PHE A 81 10.79 6.19 46.07
CA PHE A 81 10.57 6.55 47.48
C PHE A 81 9.08 6.71 47.81
N SER A 82 8.49 5.61 48.29
CA SER A 82 7.50 5.57 49.38
C SER A 82 7.60 4.21 50.05
#